data_AF-A0A7J9FJH6-F1
#
_entry.id   AF-A0A7J9FJH6-F1
#
_cell.length_a   1.000
_cell.length_b   1.000
_cell.length_c   1.000
_cell.angle_alpha   90.00
_cell.angle_beta   90.00
_cell.angle_gamma   90.00
#
_symmetry.space_group_name_H-M   'P 1'
#
loop_
_entity.id
_entity.type
_entity.pdbx_description
1 polymer ?
#
loop_
_entity_poly.entity_id
_entity_poly.type
_entity_poly.pdbx_seq_one_letter_code
_entity_poly.pdbx_strand_id
1 'polypeptide(L)'
;MNRLVVGPMTTLEINEWWVRRINDNTPNSSQGNSQSIEEHLRVVPSELEIIRQDFERRNAELEKKIEKMEEEKMNLRLDLDVQKLEAEKLRKGKIKAEEDLDSLKMGKEIPRGSGTK
;
A
#
# COMPACT_ATOMS: atom_id res chain seq x y z
N MET A 1 -52.91 -38.22 -59.04
CA MET A 1 -52.37 -37.97 -57.68
C MET A 1 -52.06 -39.33 -57.07
N ASN A 2 -50.78 -39.68 -56.92
CA ASN A 2 -50.38 -41.00 -56.44
C ASN A 2 -50.17 -40.90 -54.93
N ARG A 3 -50.98 -41.63 -54.12
CA ARG A 3 -50.78 -41.73 -52.68
C ARG A 3 -49.47 -42.48 -52.41
N LEU A 4 -48.51 -41.82 -51.79
CA LEU A 4 -47.37 -42.48 -51.16
C LEU A 4 -47.91 -43.29 -49.97
N VAL A 5 -47.98 -44.61 -50.13
CA VAL A 5 -48.20 -45.54 -49.02
C VAL A 5 -46.87 -45.65 -48.28
N VAL A 6 -46.74 -44.89 -47.19
CA VAL A 6 -45.68 -45.08 -46.20
C VAL A 6 -46.08 -46.28 -45.35
N GLY A 7 -45.40 -47.40 -45.55
CA GLY A 7 -45.61 -48.61 -44.75
C GLY A 7 -45.03 -48.46 -43.33
N PRO A 8 -45.59 -49.16 -42.32
CA PRO A 8 -45.14 -49.12 -40.92
C PRO A 8 -43.72 -49.69 -40.67
N MET A 9 -43.05 -50.22 -41.70
CA MET A 9 -41.70 -50.77 -41.62
C MET A 9 -40.63 -49.73 -41.21
N THR A 10 -40.82 -48.47 -41.56
CA THR A 10 -39.82 -47.41 -41.29
C THR A 10 -39.78 -46.97 -39.82
N THR A 11 -40.83 -47.25 -39.03
CA THR A 11 -40.90 -46.79 -37.63
C THR A 11 -40.18 -47.74 -36.66
N LEU A 12 -40.05 -49.03 -36.99
CA LEU A 12 -39.37 -50.02 -36.16
C LEU A 12 -37.84 -49.86 -36.22
N GLU A 13 -37.26 -49.68 -37.41
CA GLU A 13 -35.80 -49.47 -37.58
C GLU A 13 -35.30 -48.21 -36.86
N ILE A 14 -36.11 -47.14 -36.83
CA ILE A 14 -35.75 -45.90 -36.13
C ILE A 14 -35.64 -46.17 -34.63
N ASN A 15 -36.59 -46.90 -34.04
CA ASN A 15 -36.57 -47.19 -32.61
C ASN A 15 -35.38 -48.08 -32.22
N GLU A 16 -35.06 -49.09 -33.03
CA GLU A 16 -33.87 -49.93 -32.82
C GLU A 16 -32.57 -49.12 -32.93
N TRP A 17 -32.51 -48.18 -33.89
CA TRP A 17 -31.39 -47.24 -34.03
C TRP A 17 -31.23 -46.32 -32.81
N TRP A 18 -32.34 -45.83 -32.24
CA TRP A 18 -32.33 -45.03 -31.01
C TRP A 18 -31.84 -45.84 -29.79
N VAL A 19 -32.34 -47.07 -29.60
CA VAL A 19 -31.93 -47.94 -28.49
C VAL A 19 -30.43 -48.27 -28.57
N ARG A 20 -29.91 -48.50 -29.77
CA ARG A 20 -28.48 -48.78 -29.98
C ARG A 20 -27.59 -47.60 -29.62
N ARG A 21 -27.95 -46.37 -30.02
CA ARG A 21 -27.18 -45.16 -29.66
C ARG A 21 -27.26 -44.81 -28.17
N ILE A 22 -28.36 -45.10 -27.50
CA ILE A 22 -28.49 -44.85 -26.05
C ILE A 22 -27.46 -45.68 -25.26
N ASN A 23 -27.20 -46.94 -25.66
CA ASN A 23 -26.20 -47.79 -25.01
C ASN A 23 -24.75 -47.42 -25.36
N ASP A 24 -24.49 -46.94 -26.58
CA ASP A 24 -23.13 -46.58 -27.05
C ASP A 24 -22.65 -45.20 -26.54
N ASN A 25 -23.54 -44.39 -25.95
CA ASN A 25 -23.25 -43.03 -25.46
C ASN A 25 -22.79 -42.97 -24.01
N THR A 26 -22.59 -44.10 -23.32
CA THR A 26 -21.90 -44.06 -22.02
C THR A 26 -20.42 -43.85 -22.33
N PRO A 27 -19.86 -42.63 -22.18
CA PRO A 27 -18.46 -42.44 -22.48
C PRO A 27 -17.72 -43.28 -21.44
N ASN A 28 -17.04 -44.33 -21.89
CA ASN A 28 -16.08 -45.05 -21.07
C ASN A 28 -15.18 -43.95 -20.49
N SER A 29 -15.25 -43.72 -19.17
CA SER A 29 -14.59 -42.59 -18.53
C SER A 29 -13.10 -42.71 -18.83
N SER A 30 -12.61 -42.00 -19.84
CA SER A 30 -11.22 -42.05 -20.24
C SER A 30 -10.43 -41.40 -19.12
N GLN A 31 -10.00 -42.26 -18.21
CA GLN A 31 -9.16 -42.04 -17.04
C GLN A 31 -7.73 -41.68 -17.48
N GLY A 32 -7.61 -40.75 -18.44
CA GLY A 32 -6.35 -40.25 -18.98
C GLY A 32 -6.20 -38.73 -18.84
N ASN A 33 -7.26 -38.04 -18.40
CA ASN A 33 -7.32 -36.58 -18.37
C ASN A 33 -7.81 -36.06 -17.01
N SER A 34 -7.64 -36.85 -15.94
CA SER A 34 -8.01 -36.45 -14.58
C SER A 34 -7.03 -35.42 -14.00
N GLN A 35 -6.68 -34.39 -14.77
CA GLN A 35 -6.52 -33.08 -14.16
C GLN A 35 -7.84 -32.83 -13.46
N SER A 36 -7.84 -32.88 -12.13
CA SER A 36 -9.06 -32.81 -11.35
C SER A 36 -9.84 -31.56 -11.77
N ILE A 37 -11.17 -31.61 -11.69
CA ILE A 37 -12.00 -30.40 -11.83
C ILE A 37 -11.44 -29.26 -10.96
N GLU A 38 -10.84 -29.59 -9.81
CA GLU A 38 -10.11 -28.69 -8.93
C GLU A 38 -8.88 -28.02 -9.57
N GLU A 39 -8.11 -28.70 -10.42
CA GLU A 39 -7.00 -28.10 -11.19
C GLU A 39 -7.52 -27.15 -12.29
N HIS A 40 -8.67 -27.44 -12.89
CA HIS A 40 -9.36 -26.55 -13.84
C HIS A 40 -10.09 -25.38 -13.14
N LEU A 41 -10.49 -25.57 -11.89
CA LEU A 41 -11.05 -24.56 -11.00
C LEU A 41 -9.96 -23.81 -10.21
N ARG A 42 -8.69 -24.10 -10.45
CA ARG A 42 -7.59 -23.28 -9.97
C ARG A 42 -7.74 -21.93 -10.66
N VAL A 43 -8.46 -21.02 -10.00
CA VAL A 43 -8.74 -19.67 -10.48
C VAL A 43 -7.38 -18.97 -10.58
N VAL A 44 -6.77 -19.07 -11.76
CA VAL A 44 -5.62 -18.25 -12.09
C VAL A 44 -6.14 -16.82 -12.01
N PRO A 45 -5.62 -15.99 -11.09
CA PRO A 45 -6.03 -14.60 -11.02
C PRO A 45 -5.82 -13.99 -12.41
N SER A 46 -6.83 -13.29 -12.92
CA SER A 46 -6.67 -12.59 -14.19
C SER A 46 -5.51 -11.61 -14.08
N GLU A 47 -4.89 -11.27 -15.21
CA GLU A 47 -3.81 -10.28 -15.22
C GLU A 47 -4.24 -8.96 -14.55
N LEU A 48 -5.51 -8.59 -14.69
CA LEU A 48 -6.10 -7.41 -14.03
C LEU A 48 -6.20 -7.57 -12.51
N GLU A 49 -6.55 -8.76 -12.01
CA GLU A 49 -6.60 -9.04 -10.58
C GLU A 49 -5.21 -8.95 -9.94
N ILE A 50 -4.19 -9.46 -10.63
CA ILE A 50 -2.79 -9.38 -10.20
C ILE A 50 -2.34 -7.90 -10.15
N ILE A 51 -2.62 -7.14 -11.20
CA ILE A 51 -2.27 -5.71 -11.28
C ILE A 51 -2.97 -4.92 -10.17
N ARG A 52 -4.24 -5.23 -9.87
CA ARG A 52 -4.99 -4.59 -8.79
C ARG A 52 -4.35 -4.85 -7.43
N GLN A 53 -4.03 -6.10 -7.12
CA GLN A 53 -3.40 -6.46 -5.85
C GLN A 53 -2.01 -5.81 -5.69
N ASP A 54 -1.23 -5.74 -6.76
CA ASP A 54 0.06 -5.05 -6.74
C ASP A 54 -0.08 -3.54 -6.58
N PHE A 55 -1.13 -2.94 -7.15
CA PHE A 55 -1.44 -1.53 -6.94
C PHE A 55 -1.82 -1.25 -5.50
N GLU A 56 -2.72 -2.05 -4.91
CA GLU A 56 -3.12 -1.94 -3.50
C GLU A 56 -1.91 -2.09 -2.56
N ARG A 57 -1.03 -3.05 -2.83
CA ARG A 57 0.21 -3.24 -2.06
C ARG A 57 1.10 -2.00 -2.11
N ARG A 58 1.38 -1.47 -3.31
CA ARG A 58 2.20 -0.27 -3.47
C ARG A 58 1.56 0.93 -2.80
N ASN A 59 0.23 1.06 -2.86
CA ASN A 59 -0.47 2.14 -2.21
C ASN A 59 -0.31 2.08 -0.68
N ALA A 60 -0.46 0.90 -0.08
CA ALA A 60 -0.25 0.70 1.36
C ALA A 60 1.21 0.98 1.79
N GLU A 61 2.19 0.62 0.96
CA GLU A 61 3.60 0.97 1.21
C GLU A 61 3.85 2.49 1.16
N LEU A 62 3.21 3.18 0.21
CA LEU A 62 3.29 4.64 0.08
C LEU A 62 2.63 5.34 1.27
N GLU A 63 1.45 4.88 1.71
CA GLU A 63 0.77 5.42 2.89
C GLU A 63 1.64 5.34 4.14
N LYS A 64 2.26 4.18 4.41
CA LYS A 64 3.20 4.01 5.53
C LYS A 64 4.41 4.94 5.42
N LYS A 65 4.91 5.16 4.20
CA LYS A 65 6.04 6.07 3.98
C LYS A 65 5.63 7.52 4.22
N ILE A 66 4.42 7.92 3.82
CA ILE A 66 3.85 9.25 4.09
C ILE A 66 3.72 9.46 5.60
N GLU A 67 3.11 8.52 6.31
CA GLU A 67 2.93 8.58 7.77
C GLU A 67 4.28 8.78 8.48
N LYS A 68 5.30 7.98 8.12
CA LYS A 68 6.65 8.12 8.67
C LYS A 68 7.26 9.50 8.38
N MET A 69 7.11 10.02 7.16
CA MET A 69 7.63 11.35 6.81
C MET A 69 6.89 12.46 7.56
N GLU A 70 5.60 12.33 7.83
CA GLU A 70 4.83 13.29 8.62
C GLU A 70 5.28 13.31 10.08
N GLU A 71 5.55 12.14 10.66
CA GLU A 71 6.13 12.01 12.00
C GLU A 71 7.53 12.65 12.08
N GLU A 72 8.43 12.31 11.14
CA GLU A 72 9.77 12.91 11.07
C GLU A 72 9.71 14.45 10.93
N LYS A 73 8.79 14.95 10.11
CA LYS A 73 8.56 16.40 9.95
C LYS A 73 8.07 17.07 11.23
N MET A 74 7.22 16.40 12.02
CA MET A 74 6.77 16.92 13.31
C MET A 74 7.95 17.01 14.29
N ASN A 75 8.76 15.95 14.39
CA ASN A 75 9.92 15.91 15.28
C ASN A 75 10.93 17.02 14.94
N LEU A 76 11.24 17.20 13.65
CA LEU A 76 12.15 18.26 13.21
C LEU A 76 11.62 19.67 13.53
N ARG A 77 10.30 19.88 13.49
CA ARG A 77 9.71 21.16 13.91
C ARG A 77 9.91 21.42 15.40
N LEU A 78 9.71 20.40 16.23
CA LEU A 78 9.95 20.50 17.67
C LEU A 78 11.42 20.82 17.97
N ASP A 79 12.35 20.13 17.30
CA ASP A 79 13.79 20.38 17.45
C ASP A 79 14.16 21.82 17.07
N LEU A 80 13.59 22.34 15.98
CA LEU A 80 13.80 23.72 15.56
C LEU A 80 13.29 24.71 16.61
N ASP A 81 12.11 24.48 17.16
CA ASP A 81 11.53 25.34 18.21
C ASP A 81 12.39 25.30 19.50
N VAL A 82 12.93 24.15 19.87
CA VAL A 82 13.87 24.00 20.99
C VAL A 82 15.15 24.81 20.73
N GLN A 83 15.78 24.63 19.56
CA GLN A 83 17.00 25.38 19.21
C GLN A 83 16.75 26.90 19.21
N LYS A 84 15.59 27.34 18.71
CA LYS A 84 15.20 28.74 18.72
C LYS A 84 15.07 29.29 20.14
N LEU A 85 14.44 28.53 21.04
CA LEU A 85 14.28 28.92 22.44
C LEU A 85 15.64 29.00 23.16
N GLU A 86 16.53 28.03 22.93
CA GLU A 86 17.88 28.03 23.48
C GLU A 86 18.69 29.24 22.99
N ALA A 87 18.64 29.55 21.69
CA ALA A 87 19.32 30.70 21.11
C ALA A 87 18.79 32.03 21.71
N GLU A 88 17.48 32.15 21.91
CA GLU A 88 16.88 33.33 22.53
C GLU A 88 17.35 33.49 24.00
N LYS A 89 17.38 32.39 24.76
CA LYS A 89 17.87 32.38 26.14
C LYS A 89 19.34 32.79 26.21
N LEU A 90 20.19 32.26 25.33
CA LEU A 90 21.60 32.63 25.24
C LEU A 90 21.76 34.11 24.90
N ARG A 91 20.98 34.64 23.96
CA ARG A 91 21.02 36.07 23.60
C ARG A 91 20.66 36.95 24.79
N LYS A 92 19.61 36.61 25.53
CA LYS A 92 19.19 37.33 26.75
C LYS A 92 20.28 37.28 27.83
N GLY A 93 20.87 36.11 28.05
CA GLY A 93 21.99 35.94 28.98
C GLY A 93 23.20 36.78 28.61
N LYS A 94 23.54 36.84 27.31
CA LYS A 94 24.64 37.67 26.80
C LYS A 94 24.41 39.16 27.06
N ILE A 95 23.22 39.68 26.74
CA ILE A 95 22.87 41.09 26.96
C ILE A 95 23.02 41.45 28.43
N LYS A 96 22.49 40.62 29.34
CA LYS A 96 22.62 40.85 30.79
C LYS A 96 24.08 40.86 31.25
N ALA A 97 24.89 39.90 30.79
CA ALA A 97 26.30 39.85 31.16
C ALA A 97 27.11 41.06 30.65
N GLU A 98 26.73 41.61 29.49
CA GLU A 98 27.30 42.83 28.92
C GLU A 98 26.92 44.07 29.75
N GLU A 99 25.64 44.20 30.14
CA GLU A 99 25.17 45.25 31.05
C GLU A 99 25.85 45.20 32.44
N ASP A 100 26.02 44.00 32.99
CA ASP A 100 26.73 43.78 34.26
C ASP A 100 28.21 44.18 34.14
N LEU A 101 28.86 43.86 33.02
CA LEU A 101 30.26 44.23 32.74
C LEU A 101 30.44 45.75 32.60
N ASP A 102 29.53 46.41 31.88
CA ASP A 102 29.53 47.86 31.74
C ASP A 102 29.34 48.56 33.10
N SER A 103 28.45 48.06 33.94
CA SER A 103 28.23 48.56 35.30
C SER A 103 29.50 48.44 36.17
N LEU A 104 30.18 47.29 36.10
CA LEU A 104 31.46 47.07 36.81
C LEU A 104 32.57 47.99 36.29
N LYS A 105 32.59 48.27 34.99
CA LYS A 105 33.57 49.18 34.38
C LYS A 105 33.35 50.61 34.88
N MET A 106 32.11 51.09 34.89
CA MET A 106 31.74 52.41 35.41
C MET A 106 32.07 52.56 36.90
N GLY A 107 31.90 51.51 37.71
CA GLY A 107 32.28 51.52 39.13
C GLY A 107 33.79 51.61 39.38
N LYS A 108 34.63 51.23 38.41
CA LYS A 108 36.10 51.33 38.51
C LYS A 108 36.67 52.64 37.96
N GLU A 109 35.87 53.43 37.25
CA GLU A 109 36.23 54.76 36.72
C GLU A 109 35.90 55.92 37.69
N ILE A 110 35.67 55.64 38.98
CA ILE A 110 35.73 56.70 40.02
C ILE A 110 37.15 57.29 39.98
N PRO A 111 37.31 58.62 39.84
CA PRO A 111 38.61 59.23 39.65
C PRO A 111 39.50 58.86 40.82
N ARG A 112 40.64 58.23 40.53
CA ARG A 112 41.77 58.16 41.46
C ARG A 112 42.14 59.60 41.80
N GLY A 113 41.54 60.11 42.87
CA GLY A 113 41.75 61.45 43.36
C GLY A 113 43.22 61.66 43.64
N SER A 114 43.74 62.74 43.07
CA SER A 114 44.55 63.72 43.79
C SER A 114 45.57 63.11 44.76
N GLY A 115 46.68 62.62 44.21
CA GLY A 115 47.92 62.53 44.96
C GLY A 115 48.41 63.94 45.24
N THR A 116 48.21 64.38 46.48
CA THR A 116 48.82 65.54 47.11
C THR A 116 50.34 65.54 46.90
N LYS A 117 50.87 66.64 46.37
CA LYS A 117 52.11 67.31 46.80
C LYS A 117 52.21 68.68 46.16
#